data_AF-A0A162IRR3-F1
#
_entry.id   AF-A0A162IRR3-F1
#
_cell.length_a   1.000
_cell.length_b   1.000
_cell.length_c   1.000
_cell.angle_alpha   90.00
_cell.angle_beta   90.00
_cell.angle_gamma   90.00
#
_symmetry.space_group_name_H-M   'P 1'
#
loop_
_entity.id
_entity.type
_entity.pdbx_description
1 polymer ?
#
loop_
_entity_poly.entity_id
_entity_poly.type
_entity_poly.pdbx_seq_one_letter_code
_entity_poly.pdbx_strand_id
1 'polypeptide(L)'
;MTEQTQTQTQTQTPPLATLAVNSKAPNGSQANGSAHTNGAATDPSKRQDSGPSGTSKEDSKPAKSKRRPRGGFDPTKLPDAPQGYTIRFTFHSASNLAPGDISSAASDPYLHATLKVSGLKRHKEDPDLTHRTRTLRRTLEPEWNEQWTVANVPPTGFTLKCRLYDEDSPDKDDRLGNVTVRIPHLFEGWEGIPPPGRTFEGKKRMMSKRAYLIKTVTNLFHSHSHMSPLVRLSIELLGPSDPPHGHMYTVGPAGWVQHFSPMIGRLAGTKVDKDKRDDGEASRKKEQQLDQEQTNGEGSSSSKQADKNQRYEFRANEMQLVGPIPPKLYHRFVAFRPVIGSMFMSTGIRGKILNKALHKQHNRIYNFDSSTEYGEIEPCSEAATRQFLKLARFDEGGKVFTYVLTLDSLFRFTETGKEFGIDLLSKHTMHSDVETYIAFSGEFFIRRLEKPTASDDADPKGRTHPDEEIPGGPPDDAPPQDPEYYQLVIDNDSGTYRPDKSVLPDLKSFFERNFPGLGVVTMHWEDEELQDMKDAQHEAKKNEGKVMRGVLNRSMSSISSAESELEDRQQNWDATKSKREKALEAIEQPSTVKEKAKHVLH
;
A
#
# COMPACT_ATOMS: atom_id res chain seq x y z
N MET A 1 -20.19 39.46 58.77
CA MET A 1 -21.49 38.83 59.04
C MET A 1 -22.04 38.40 57.69
N THR A 2 -21.75 37.15 57.31
CA THR A 2 -22.74 36.04 57.15
C THR A 2 -23.67 36.31 55.95
N GLU A 3 -23.86 35.44 54.95
CA GLU A 3 -23.72 33.98 54.88
C GLU A 3 -23.80 33.55 53.40
N GLN A 4 -23.24 32.39 53.08
CA GLN A 4 -23.36 31.69 51.79
C GLN A 4 -24.75 31.04 51.64
N THR A 5 -25.27 30.93 50.42
CA THR A 5 -26.17 29.82 50.08
C THR A 5 -25.99 29.41 48.62
N GLN A 6 -25.50 28.17 48.44
CA GLN A 6 -25.50 27.42 47.19
C GLN A 6 -26.90 26.85 46.94
N THR A 7 -27.32 26.76 45.67
CA THR A 7 -28.47 25.93 45.29
C THR A 7 -28.10 25.11 44.05
N GLN A 8 -27.93 23.81 44.27
CA GLN A 8 -27.85 22.77 43.25
C GLN A 8 -29.25 22.56 42.64
N THR A 9 -29.34 22.42 41.32
CA THR A 9 -30.57 21.97 40.66
C THR A 9 -30.27 20.70 39.86
N GLN A 10 -30.84 19.59 40.32
CA GLN A 10 -30.94 18.32 39.61
C GLN A 10 -32.30 18.28 38.87
N THR A 11 -32.31 17.87 37.61
CA THR A 11 -33.51 17.46 36.85
C THR A 11 -33.05 16.41 35.85
N GLN A 12 -33.06 15.12 36.20
CA GLN A 12 -34.17 14.14 36.08
C GLN A 12 -34.80 14.06 34.68
N THR A 13 -34.42 12.99 34.00
CA THR A 13 -34.95 12.42 32.75
C THR A 13 -36.35 11.81 32.96
N PRO A 14 -37.29 11.96 32.00
CA PRO A 14 -38.51 11.15 31.96
C PRO A 14 -38.40 9.90 31.05
N PRO A 15 -39.23 8.86 31.27
CA PRO A 15 -39.00 7.50 30.79
C PRO A 15 -39.58 7.18 29.41
N LEU A 16 -38.96 6.18 28.76
CA LEU A 16 -39.33 5.60 27.47
C LEU A 16 -40.46 4.57 27.65
N ALA A 17 -41.62 4.80 27.04
CA ALA A 17 -42.74 3.87 27.02
C ALA A 17 -42.57 2.78 25.95
N THR A 18 -42.79 1.54 26.37
CA THR A 18 -42.80 0.32 25.56
C THR A 18 -44.15 0.15 24.87
N LEU A 19 -44.17 -0.18 23.57
CA LEU A 19 -45.34 -0.77 22.91
C LEU A 19 -44.90 -2.02 22.14
N ALA A 20 -45.39 -3.16 22.60
CA ALA A 20 -45.37 -4.44 21.91
C ALA A 20 -46.80 -4.73 21.43
N VAL A 21 -46.95 -5.15 20.16
CA VAL A 21 -48.15 -5.87 19.70
C VAL A 21 -47.72 -7.01 18.77
N ASN A 22 -48.08 -8.22 19.20
CA ASN A 22 -48.02 -9.50 18.52
C ASN A 22 -48.91 -9.54 17.25
N SER A 23 -48.57 -10.39 16.27
CA SER A 23 -49.28 -11.67 16.07
C SER A 23 -49.04 -12.37 14.71
N LYS A 24 -49.16 -13.71 14.78
CA LYS A 24 -49.47 -14.74 13.75
C LYS A 24 -48.33 -15.51 13.06
N ALA A 25 -48.20 -16.77 13.50
CA ALA A 25 -47.87 -17.97 12.72
C ALA A 25 -49.18 -18.54 12.06
N PRO A 26 -49.24 -19.73 11.39
CA PRO A 26 -48.23 -20.78 11.12
C PRO A 26 -48.28 -21.43 9.70
N ASN A 27 -47.46 -22.50 9.55
CA ASN A 27 -47.24 -23.45 8.45
C ASN A 27 -48.46 -23.92 7.62
N GLY A 28 -48.16 -24.25 6.34
CA GLY A 28 -48.95 -25.14 5.49
C GLY A 28 -48.04 -25.90 4.50
N SER A 29 -48.04 -27.23 4.63
CA SER A 29 -47.44 -28.22 3.73
C SER A 29 -48.42 -28.59 2.61
N GLN A 30 -47.94 -28.77 1.38
CA GLN A 30 -48.53 -29.71 0.42
C GLN A 30 -47.56 -30.08 -0.71
N ALA A 31 -47.75 -31.28 -1.22
CA ALA A 31 -46.85 -32.08 -2.03
C ALA A 31 -47.32 -32.19 -3.50
N ASN A 32 -46.48 -32.87 -4.29
CA ASN A 32 -46.72 -33.58 -5.55
C ASN A 32 -46.75 -32.80 -6.87
N GLY A 33 -46.02 -33.37 -7.85
CA GLY A 33 -46.08 -32.98 -9.26
C GLY A 33 -44.90 -33.49 -10.09
N SER A 34 -44.78 -34.81 -10.21
CA SER A 34 -43.85 -35.55 -11.08
C SER A 34 -43.98 -35.23 -12.57
N ALA A 35 -42.86 -35.24 -13.31
CA ALA A 35 -42.78 -35.83 -14.66
C ALA A 35 -41.31 -36.09 -15.06
N HIS A 36 -40.96 -37.37 -15.10
CA HIS A 36 -39.81 -37.92 -15.82
C HIS A 36 -40.08 -37.90 -17.32
N THR A 37 -39.05 -37.68 -18.14
CA THR A 37 -38.80 -38.48 -19.35
C THR A 37 -37.30 -38.53 -19.66
N ASN A 38 -36.79 -39.76 -19.67
CA ASN A 38 -35.47 -40.16 -20.18
C ASN A 38 -35.46 -40.16 -21.71
N GLY A 39 -34.28 -40.02 -22.31
CA GLY A 39 -34.04 -40.34 -23.73
C GLY A 39 -32.56 -40.29 -24.08
N ALA A 40 -31.92 -41.45 -24.13
CA ALA A 40 -30.53 -41.67 -24.50
C ALA A 40 -30.40 -42.02 -26.00
N ALA A 41 -29.32 -41.59 -26.67
CA ALA A 41 -28.54 -42.38 -27.66
C ALA A 41 -27.38 -41.56 -28.28
N THR A 42 -26.15 -41.98 -27.94
CA THR A 42 -24.90 -42.15 -28.74
C THR A 42 -24.70 -41.46 -30.10
N ASP A 43 -23.57 -40.74 -30.27
CA ASP A 43 -22.47 -41.10 -31.21
C ASP A 43 -21.20 -40.22 -30.97
N PRO A 44 -19.95 -40.73 -31.11
CA PRO A 44 -18.72 -40.03 -30.77
C PRO A 44 -18.00 -39.49 -32.01
N SER A 45 -17.70 -38.18 -32.04
CA SER A 45 -16.50 -37.63 -32.69
C SER A 45 -16.53 -36.11 -32.66
N LYS A 46 -15.64 -35.48 -31.88
CA LYS A 46 -14.91 -34.27 -32.27
C LYS A 46 -13.86 -33.93 -31.22
N ARG A 47 -12.69 -33.59 -31.74
CA ARG A 47 -11.43 -33.28 -31.07
C ARG A 47 -11.63 -32.18 -30.01
N GLN A 48 -11.13 -32.41 -28.80
CA GLN A 48 -11.01 -31.39 -27.77
C GLN A 48 -9.69 -30.63 -27.99
N ASP A 49 -9.80 -29.39 -28.47
CA ASP A 49 -8.81 -28.36 -28.17
C ASP A 49 -9.06 -27.89 -26.74
N SER A 50 -8.11 -28.20 -25.86
CA SER A 50 -8.10 -27.77 -24.46
C SER A 50 -7.28 -26.50 -24.31
N GLY A 51 -7.92 -25.35 -24.44
CA GLY A 51 -7.43 -24.08 -23.87
C GLY A 51 -7.82 -23.96 -22.39
N PRO A 52 -6.99 -23.36 -21.51
CA PRO A 52 -7.23 -23.39 -20.07
C PRO A 52 -8.24 -22.30 -19.64
N SER A 53 -9.46 -22.74 -19.31
CA SER A 53 -10.48 -21.96 -18.61
C SER A 53 -10.15 -21.90 -17.11
N GLY A 54 -9.47 -20.84 -16.66
CA GLY A 54 -9.08 -20.60 -15.27
C GLY A 54 -10.12 -19.90 -14.38
N THR A 55 -11.43 -20.10 -14.63
CA THR A 55 -12.46 -19.68 -13.65
C THR A 55 -12.69 -20.80 -12.65
N SER A 56 -12.61 -20.51 -11.36
CA SER A 56 -13.18 -21.41 -10.36
C SER A 56 -14.67 -21.63 -10.71
N LYS A 57 -15.19 -22.85 -10.58
CA LYS A 57 -16.61 -23.15 -10.82
C LYS A 57 -17.56 -22.40 -9.86
N GLU A 58 -17.03 -21.69 -8.86
CA GLU A 58 -17.79 -20.82 -7.96
C GLU A 58 -17.92 -19.39 -8.50
N ASP A 59 -16.91 -18.86 -9.18
CA ASP A 59 -16.95 -17.51 -9.77
C ASP A 59 -17.71 -17.48 -11.11
N SER A 60 -17.85 -18.61 -11.81
CA SER A 60 -18.66 -18.71 -13.03
C SER A 60 -20.16 -18.97 -12.80
N LYS A 61 -20.59 -19.32 -11.57
CA LYS A 61 -22.00 -19.59 -11.25
C LYS A 61 -22.69 -18.36 -10.65
N PRO A 62 -23.98 -18.09 -10.99
CA PRO A 62 -24.72 -16.99 -10.38
C PRO A 62 -24.68 -17.10 -8.86
N ALA A 63 -24.42 -15.98 -8.17
CA ALA A 63 -24.22 -15.94 -6.73
C ALA A 63 -25.40 -16.62 -6.00
N LYS A 64 -25.16 -17.82 -5.45
CA LYS A 64 -26.19 -18.55 -4.69
C LYS A 64 -26.53 -17.89 -3.34
N SER A 65 -25.85 -16.82 -2.95
CA SER A 65 -26.19 -16.04 -1.76
C SER A 65 -25.93 -14.55 -1.95
N LYS A 66 -26.85 -13.71 -1.47
CA LYS A 66 -26.75 -12.24 -1.44
C LYS A 66 -25.60 -11.68 -0.54
N ARG A 67 -24.67 -12.51 -0.05
CA ARG A 67 -23.80 -12.13 1.08
C ARG A 67 -22.37 -11.68 0.73
N ARG A 68 -21.87 -11.81 -0.50
CA ARG A 68 -20.51 -11.36 -0.88
C ARG A 68 -20.42 -10.93 -2.35
N PRO A 69 -19.89 -9.72 -2.68
CA PRO A 69 -19.56 -9.34 -4.04
C PRO A 69 -18.51 -10.28 -4.64
N ARG A 70 -18.59 -10.54 -5.94
CA ARG A 70 -17.54 -11.25 -6.67
C ARG A 70 -16.23 -10.44 -6.60
N GLY A 71 -15.08 -11.11 -6.66
CA GLY A 71 -13.81 -10.40 -6.82
C GLY A 71 -13.73 -9.73 -8.19
N GLY A 72 -12.87 -8.74 -8.35
CA GLY A 72 -12.77 -7.94 -9.58
C GLY A 72 -13.50 -6.61 -9.46
N PHE A 73 -13.96 -6.10 -10.61
CA PHE A 73 -14.73 -4.86 -10.68
C PHE A 73 -16.00 -4.92 -9.84
N ASP A 74 -16.20 -3.91 -8.99
CA ASP A 74 -17.38 -3.78 -8.15
C ASP A 74 -18.21 -2.55 -8.57
N PRO A 75 -19.43 -2.74 -9.11
CA PRO A 75 -20.27 -1.65 -9.62
C PRO A 75 -21.00 -0.87 -8.50
N THR A 76 -20.71 -1.13 -7.22
CA THR A 76 -21.34 -0.43 -6.10
C THR A 76 -21.11 1.07 -6.23
N LYS A 77 -22.20 1.83 -6.26
CA LYS A 77 -22.16 3.30 -6.39
C LYS A 77 -21.64 3.95 -5.11
N LEU A 78 -21.16 5.18 -5.25
CA LEU A 78 -20.87 6.02 -4.09
C LEU A 78 -22.14 6.20 -3.23
N PRO A 79 -21.99 6.26 -1.90
CA PRO A 79 -23.09 6.65 -1.03
C PRO A 79 -23.61 8.04 -1.40
N ASP A 80 -24.93 8.21 -1.32
CA ASP A 80 -25.52 9.54 -1.42
C ASP A 80 -25.15 10.35 -0.17
N ALA A 81 -24.50 11.49 -0.36
CA ALA A 81 -24.00 12.31 0.71
C ALA A 81 -24.11 13.80 0.33
N PRO A 82 -24.40 14.68 1.31
CA PRO A 82 -24.37 16.11 1.07
C PRO A 82 -22.95 16.58 0.76
N GLN A 83 -22.84 17.81 0.25
CA GLN A 83 -21.56 18.47 0.05
C GLN A 83 -20.73 18.45 1.34
N GLY A 84 -19.51 17.93 1.23
CA GLY A 84 -18.53 17.93 2.31
C GLY A 84 -17.67 19.18 2.30
N TYR A 85 -16.68 19.19 3.18
CA TYR A 85 -15.73 20.27 3.31
C TYR A 85 -14.30 19.80 3.04
N THR A 86 -13.49 20.71 2.52
CA THR A 86 -12.06 20.53 2.36
C THR A 86 -11.37 21.01 3.62
N ILE A 87 -10.59 20.13 4.25
CA ILE A 87 -9.93 20.39 5.53
C ILE A 87 -8.42 20.16 5.37
N ARG A 88 -7.64 21.12 5.87
CA ARG A 88 -6.20 20.99 6.02
C ARG A 88 -5.85 20.67 7.45
N PHE A 89 -5.20 19.53 7.66
CA PHE A 89 -4.54 19.17 8.90
C PHE A 89 -3.07 19.58 8.81
N THR A 90 -2.53 20.18 9.87
CA THR A 90 -1.10 20.43 9.98
C THR A 90 -0.58 19.79 11.25
N PHE A 91 0.31 18.81 11.09
CA PHE A 91 0.96 18.08 12.17
C PHE A 91 2.26 18.81 12.55
N HIS A 92 2.18 19.74 13.49
CA HIS A 92 3.31 20.60 13.85
C HIS A 92 4.41 19.82 14.55
N SER A 93 4.09 19.23 15.70
CA SER A 93 5.10 18.59 16.54
C SER A 93 4.51 17.61 17.55
N ALA A 94 5.36 16.78 18.14
CA ALA A 94 5.07 16.08 19.38
C ALA A 94 6.15 16.40 20.42
N SER A 95 5.79 16.26 21.69
CA SER A 95 6.75 16.41 22.78
C SER A 95 6.49 15.39 23.88
N ASN A 96 7.49 15.26 24.76
CA ASN A 96 7.45 14.34 25.88
C ASN A 96 7.22 12.87 25.46
N LEU A 97 7.87 12.46 24.37
CA LEU A 97 7.84 11.07 23.93
C LEU A 97 8.65 10.17 24.87
N ALA A 98 8.34 8.87 24.83
CA ALA A 98 9.14 7.86 25.51
C ALA A 98 10.34 7.48 24.64
N PRO A 99 11.54 7.26 25.21
CA PRO A 99 12.65 6.71 24.44
C PRO A 99 12.34 5.28 23.99
N GLY A 100 12.75 4.94 22.77
CA GLY A 100 12.63 3.60 22.18
C GLY A 100 13.72 2.65 22.60
N ASP A 101 14.91 3.20 22.83
CA ASP A 101 16.07 2.44 23.28
C ASP A 101 16.68 3.06 24.54
N ILE A 102 17.03 2.18 25.49
CA ILE A 102 17.67 2.54 26.76
C ILE A 102 19.08 3.06 26.50
N SER A 103 19.76 2.56 25.45
CA SER A 103 21.14 2.93 25.15
C SER A 103 21.28 4.34 24.58
N SER A 104 20.33 4.75 23.72
CA SER A 104 20.36 6.04 23.03
C SER A 104 19.59 7.14 23.76
N ALA A 105 18.70 6.76 24.70
CA ALA A 105 17.75 7.65 25.35
C ALA A 105 16.93 8.52 24.37
N ALA A 106 16.76 8.04 23.12
CA ALA A 106 16.05 8.72 22.05
C ALA A 106 15.11 7.76 21.31
N SER A 107 14.34 8.32 20.38
CA SER A 107 13.44 7.61 19.48
C SER A 107 13.62 8.14 18.06
N ASP A 108 13.12 7.38 17.09
CA ASP A 108 12.91 7.79 15.71
C ASP A 108 11.40 8.00 15.45
N PRO A 109 10.80 9.05 16.01
CA PRO A 109 9.35 9.18 16.02
C PRO A 109 8.75 9.54 14.66
N TYR A 110 7.59 8.93 14.38
CA TYR A 110 6.66 9.36 13.35
C TYR A 110 5.21 9.31 13.84
N LEU A 111 4.33 10.04 13.17
CA LEU A 111 2.90 10.10 13.46
C LEU A 111 2.11 9.44 12.32
N HIS A 112 1.23 8.51 12.67
CA HIS A 112 0.25 7.91 11.76
C HIS A 112 -1.15 8.40 12.13
N ALA A 113 -1.72 9.26 11.29
CA ALA A 113 -3.07 9.77 11.38
C ALA A 113 -4.06 8.86 10.63
N THR A 114 -5.21 8.56 11.23
CA THR A 114 -6.34 7.89 10.57
C THR A 114 -7.58 8.77 10.70
N LEU A 115 -8.18 9.15 9.57
CA LEU A 115 -9.40 9.96 9.53
C LEU A 115 -10.63 9.06 9.43
N LYS A 116 -11.51 9.13 10.43
CA LYS A 116 -12.73 8.32 10.49
C LYS A 116 -13.96 9.20 10.39
N VAL A 117 -14.86 8.80 9.49
CA VAL A 117 -16.14 9.47 9.20
C VAL A 117 -17.26 8.43 9.16
N SER A 118 -18.51 8.86 9.35
CA SER A 118 -19.69 8.00 9.29
C SER A 118 -20.32 8.01 7.90
N GLY A 119 -20.71 6.84 7.39
CA GLY A 119 -21.63 6.72 6.26
C GLY A 119 -21.05 6.95 4.85
N LEU A 120 -19.74 7.15 4.70
CA LEU A 120 -19.12 7.42 3.39
C LEU A 120 -18.47 6.20 2.71
N LYS A 121 -18.49 5.02 3.33
CA LYS A 121 -17.91 3.81 2.74
C LYS A 121 -18.96 3.06 1.92
N ARG A 122 -18.55 2.55 0.75
CA ARG A 122 -19.37 1.63 -0.07
C ARG A 122 -19.45 0.28 0.63
N HIS A 123 -18.32 -0.19 1.16
CA HIS A 123 -18.19 -1.44 1.88
C HIS A 123 -17.46 -1.25 3.22
N LYS A 124 -17.76 -2.14 4.18
CA LYS A 124 -17.14 -2.04 5.52
C LYS A 124 -15.62 -2.20 5.46
N GLU A 125 -15.18 -2.95 4.48
CA GLU A 125 -13.79 -3.28 4.17
C GLU A 125 -13.06 -2.15 3.43
N ASP A 126 -13.74 -1.05 3.03
CA ASP A 126 -13.03 0.10 2.47
C ASP A 126 -12.03 0.65 3.50
N PRO A 127 -10.78 0.94 3.11
CA PRO A 127 -9.82 1.56 4.01
C PRO A 127 -10.31 2.93 4.51
N ASP A 128 -9.88 3.30 5.71
CA ASP A 128 -9.97 4.71 6.14
C ASP A 128 -8.81 5.48 5.49
N LEU A 129 -8.99 6.77 5.22
CA LEU A 129 -7.90 7.62 4.80
C LEU A 129 -6.86 7.76 5.92
N THR A 130 -5.59 7.66 5.56
CA THR A 130 -4.47 7.73 6.49
C THR A 130 -3.39 8.66 5.97
N HIS A 131 -2.61 9.19 6.90
CA HIS A 131 -1.43 9.98 6.59
C HIS A 131 -0.33 9.65 7.58
N ARG A 132 0.88 9.45 7.06
CA ARG A 132 2.07 9.14 7.85
C ARG A 132 3.05 10.28 7.68
N THR A 133 3.46 10.91 8.78
CA THR A 133 4.52 11.93 8.73
C THR A 133 5.88 11.28 8.48
N ARG A 134 6.88 12.07 8.13
CA ARG A 134 8.28 11.61 8.04
C ARG A 134 8.78 11.12 9.40
N THR A 135 9.73 10.19 9.35
CA THR A 135 10.46 9.77 10.54
C THR A 135 11.56 10.79 10.84
N LEU A 136 11.53 11.41 12.02
CA LEU A 136 12.63 12.24 12.49
C LEU A 136 13.53 11.41 13.40
N ARG A 137 14.84 11.46 13.17
CA ARG A 137 15.79 10.57 13.84
C ARG A 137 16.25 11.13 15.18
N ARG A 138 16.40 10.24 16.16
CA ARG A 138 17.03 10.50 17.46
C ARG A 138 16.48 11.73 18.18
N THR A 139 15.17 11.84 18.28
CA THR A 139 14.49 12.94 18.97
C THR A 139 13.30 12.47 19.81
N LEU A 140 13.04 13.14 20.93
CA LEU A 140 11.83 12.97 21.74
C LEU A 140 10.85 14.14 21.58
N GLU A 141 11.24 15.15 20.79
CA GLU A 141 10.49 16.36 20.49
C GLU A 141 10.51 16.63 18.97
N PRO A 142 9.89 15.75 18.16
CA PRO A 142 9.87 15.91 16.72
C PRO A 142 9.04 17.13 16.29
N GLU A 143 9.56 17.89 15.32
CA GLU A 143 8.84 18.97 14.62
C GLU A 143 8.72 18.62 13.14
N TRP A 144 7.55 18.14 12.71
CA TRP A 144 7.30 17.73 11.33
C TRP A 144 6.87 18.92 10.47
N ASN A 145 5.92 19.72 10.97
CA ASN A 145 5.25 20.79 10.22
C ASN A 145 4.64 20.30 8.88
N GLU A 146 4.20 19.05 8.85
CA GLU A 146 3.66 18.39 7.64
C GLU A 146 2.15 18.64 7.51
N GLN A 147 1.71 18.90 6.27
CA GLN A 147 0.32 19.16 5.95
C GLN A 147 -0.36 17.93 5.35
N TRP A 148 -1.66 17.83 5.54
CA TRP A 148 -2.52 16.86 4.88
C TRP A 148 -3.89 17.48 4.60
N THR A 149 -4.21 17.63 3.33
CA THR A 149 -5.46 18.24 2.87
C THR A 149 -6.38 17.17 2.32
N VAL A 150 -7.59 17.09 2.87
CA VAL A 150 -8.60 16.09 2.53
C VAL A 150 -9.89 16.78 2.11
N ALA A 151 -10.43 16.38 0.96
CA ALA A 151 -11.72 16.86 0.45
C ALA A 151 -12.87 15.93 0.84
N ASN A 152 -14.09 16.46 0.79
CA ASN A 152 -15.35 15.76 1.06
C ASN A 152 -15.47 15.18 2.47
N VAL A 153 -14.89 15.85 3.48
CA VAL A 153 -15.14 15.51 4.88
C VAL A 153 -16.58 15.90 5.23
N PRO A 154 -17.41 15.00 5.80
CA PRO A 154 -18.85 15.23 5.88
C PRO A 154 -19.21 16.25 6.97
N PRO A 155 -20.33 17.00 6.82
CA PRO A 155 -20.82 17.94 7.84
C PRO A 155 -21.11 17.31 9.21
N THR A 156 -21.31 15.99 9.26
CA THR A 156 -21.47 15.21 10.50
C THR A 156 -20.18 15.08 11.32
N GLY A 157 -19.11 15.75 10.90
CA GLY A 157 -17.83 15.75 11.60
C GLY A 157 -17.00 14.49 11.39
N PHE A 158 -15.92 14.39 12.14
CA PHE A 158 -14.92 13.34 12.00
C PHE A 158 -14.21 13.02 13.31
N THR A 159 -13.50 11.90 13.32
CA THR A 159 -12.54 11.52 14.36
C THR A 159 -11.17 11.32 13.74
N LEU A 160 -10.19 12.15 14.13
CA LEU A 160 -8.79 12.02 13.74
C LEU A 160 -8.04 11.26 14.83
N LYS A 161 -7.52 10.08 14.49
CA LYS A 161 -6.70 9.27 15.41
C LYS A 161 -5.23 9.40 15.04
N CYS A 162 -4.47 10.12 15.85
CA CYS A 162 -3.03 10.28 15.70
C CYS A 162 -2.32 9.27 16.60
N ARG A 163 -1.62 8.30 16.00
CA ARG A 163 -0.80 7.32 16.73
C ARG A 163 0.67 7.66 16.52
N LEU A 164 1.41 7.74 17.63
CA LEU A 164 2.84 7.98 17.61
C LEU A 164 3.57 6.66 17.71
N TYR A 165 4.58 6.48 16.88
CA TYR A 165 5.40 5.28 16.80
C TYR A 165 6.87 5.64 16.80
N ASP A 166 7.67 4.69 17.25
CA ASP A 166 9.12 4.65 17.11
C ASP A 166 9.47 3.72 15.95
N GLU A 167 10.18 4.24 14.97
CA GLU A 167 10.60 3.48 13.79
C GLU A 167 11.75 2.53 14.15
N ASP A 168 11.46 1.23 14.25
CA ASP A 168 12.40 0.18 14.59
C ASP A 168 12.58 -0.78 13.39
N SER A 169 13.11 -0.31 12.25
CA SER A 169 13.37 -1.19 11.09
C SER A 169 14.59 -2.10 11.35
N PRO A 170 14.52 -3.44 11.16
CA PRO A 170 13.46 -4.25 10.55
C PRO A 170 12.50 -4.96 11.55
N ASP A 171 12.55 -4.58 12.82
CA ASP A 171 11.67 -5.07 13.87
C ASP A 171 10.29 -4.39 13.81
N LYS A 172 9.47 -4.59 14.84
CA LYS A 172 8.13 -4.01 14.90
C LYS A 172 8.19 -2.69 15.66
N ASP A 173 7.73 -1.64 15.01
CA ASP A 173 7.58 -0.30 15.60
C ASP A 173 6.88 -0.29 16.96
N ASP A 174 7.50 0.43 17.88
CA ASP A 174 7.02 0.60 19.24
C ASP A 174 6.03 1.77 19.32
N ARG A 175 4.84 1.53 19.87
CA ARG A 175 3.84 2.60 20.02
C ARG A 175 4.21 3.51 21.19
N LEU A 176 4.49 4.77 20.88
CA LEU A 176 4.84 5.82 21.84
C LEU A 176 3.60 6.51 22.44
N GLY A 177 2.49 6.55 21.69
CA GLY A 177 1.30 7.29 22.13
C GLY A 177 0.10 7.23 21.21
N ASN A 178 -1.02 7.78 21.69
CA ASN A 178 -2.22 7.98 20.88
C ASN A 178 -2.98 9.21 21.36
N VAL A 179 -3.24 10.13 20.42
CA VAL A 179 -4.13 11.27 20.54
C VAL A 179 -5.35 11.04 19.64
N THR A 180 -6.54 11.32 20.16
CA THR A 180 -7.78 11.26 19.36
C THR A 180 -8.48 12.59 19.44
N VAL A 181 -8.61 13.28 18.31
CA VAL A 181 -9.37 14.51 18.16
C VAL A 181 -10.73 14.17 17.56
N ARG A 182 -11.82 14.67 18.16
CA ARG A 182 -13.18 14.44 17.68
C ARG A 182 -13.83 15.80 17.43
N ILE A 183 -14.21 16.03 16.17
CA ILE A 183 -14.98 17.20 15.76
C ILE A 183 -16.39 16.70 15.44
N PRO A 184 -17.43 17.09 16.20
CA PRO A 184 -18.76 16.52 16.06
C PRO A 184 -19.54 17.06 14.86
N HIS A 185 -19.30 18.29 14.44
CA HIS A 185 -20.01 18.94 13.33
C HIS A 185 -19.08 19.90 12.61
N LEU A 186 -19.24 19.97 11.29
CA LEU A 186 -18.59 20.94 10.41
C LEU A 186 -19.67 21.77 9.71
N PHE A 187 -19.42 23.07 9.60
CA PHE A 187 -20.34 24.02 8.99
C PHE A 187 -19.52 25.16 8.37
N GLU A 188 -20.15 25.91 7.47
CA GLU A 188 -19.54 27.09 6.86
C GLU A 188 -19.21 28.14 7.93
N GLY A 189 -17.96 28.61 7.96
CA GLY A 189 -17.48 29.52 9.00
C GLY A 189 -17.06 28.84 10.30
N TRP A 190 -16.95 27.50 10.35
CA TRP A 190 -16.31 26.82 11.47
C TRP A 190 -14.85 27.32 11.62
N GLU A 191 -14.54 27.95 12.76
CA GLU A 191 -13.24 28.56 13.04
C GLU A 191 -12.06 27.58 12.98
N GLY A 192 -12.35 26.28 13.13
CA GLY A 192 -11.34 25.24 13.14
C GLY A 192 -10.41 25.31 14.36
N ILE A 193 -9.16 24.97 14.13
CA ILE A 193 -8.03 25.09 15.04
C ILE A 193 -6.90 25.74 14.22
N PRO A 194 -6.89 27.08 14.07
CA PRO A 194 -5.93 27.74 13.20
C PRO A 194 -4.49 27.62 13.74
N PRO A 195 -3.46 27.90 12.92
CA PRO A 195 -2.09 28.06 13.40
C PRO A 195 -2.01 29.07 14.56
N PRO A 196 -1.19 28.83 15.60
CA PRO A 196 -0.14 27.81 15.73
C PRO A 196 -0.64 26.41 16.17
N GLY A 197 -1.96 26.22 16.21
CA GLY A 197 -2.58 24.95 16.55
C GLY A 197 -2.87 24.78 18.04
N ARG A 198 -3.38 23.60 18.39
CA ARG A 198 -3.69 23.21 19.77
C ARG A 198 -2.90 21.97 20.15
N THR A 199 -2.45 21.92 21.40
CA THR A 199 -1.80 20.75 21.99
C THR A 199 -2.83 19.80 22.60
N PHE A 200 -2.70 18.52 22.27
CA PHE A 200 -3.55 17.44 22.75
C PHE A 200 -2.72 16.42 23.53
N GLU A 201 -3.23 16.02 24.70
CA GLU A 201 -2.59 15.03 25.55
C GLU A 201 -2.93 13.60 25.11
N GLY A 202 -1.91 12.78 24.92
CA GLY A 202 -2.03 11.39 24.52
C GLY A 202 -2.33 10.44 25.68
N LYS A 203 -3.03 9.34 25.39
CA LYS A 203 -3.40 8.33 26.40
C LYS A 203 -2.23 7.41 26.74
N LYS A 204 -1.68 7.54 27.95
CA LYS A 204 -0.57 6.72 28.50
C LYS A 204 -0.79 5.20 28.37
N ARG A 205 -2.00 4.72 28.64
CA ARG A 205 -2.36 3.27 28.63
C ARG A 205 -2.21 2.59 27.27
N MET A 206 -1.98 3.36 26.21
CA MET A 206 -1.84 2.85 24.84
C MET A 206 -0.39 2.75 24.37
N MET A 207 0.58 3.10 25.21
CA MET A 207 2.01 2.91 24.97
C MET A 207 2.36 1.41 24.94
N SER A 208 3.34 1.01 24.13
CA SER A 208 3.83 -0.37 24.14
C SER A 208 4.43 -0.73 25.51
N LYS A 209 4.41 -2.01 25.89
CA LYS A 209 4.98 -2.45 27.17
C LYS A 209 6.46 -2.10 27.29
N ARG A 210 7.19 -2.17 26.16
CA ARG A 210 8.62 -1.83 26.07
C ARG A 210 8.82 -0.33 26.30
N ALA A 211 8.17 0.52 25.51
CA ALA A 211 8.25 1.98 25.67
C ALA A 211 7.81 2.45 27.07
N TYR A 212 6.77 1.82 27.65
CA TYR A 212 6.32 2.13 29.01
C TYR A 212 7.37 1.78 30.07
N LEU A 213 7.99 0.60 29.97
CA LEU A 213 9.04 0.16 30.89
C LEU A 213 10.25 1.10 30.80
N ILE A 214 10.70 1.40 29.58
CA ILE A 214 11.83 2.31 29.34
C ILE A 214 11.54 3.69 29.92
N LYS A 215 10.40 4.30 29.59
CA LYS A 215 10.01 5.61 30.13
C LYS A 215 9.92 5.64 31.65
N THR A 216 9.42 4.56 32.27
CA THR A 216 9.36 4.44 33.73
C THR A 216 10.76 4.44 34.34
N VAL A 217 11.69 3.67 33.77
CA VAL A 217 13.09 3.65 34.21
C VAL A 217 13.73 5.03 34.01
N THR A 218 13.58 5.65 32.85
CA THR A 218 14.16 6.98 32.57
C THR A 218 13.63 8.06 33.51
N ASN A 219 12.35 8.04 33.85
CA ASN A 219 11.73 9.00 34.77
C ASN A 219 12.15 8.80 36.24
N LEU A 220 12.63 7.62 36.63
CA LEU A 220 13.23 7.41 37.96
C LEU A 220 14.60 8.09 38.08
N PHE A 221 15.31 8.25 36.96
CA PHE A 221 16.63 8.89 36.92
C PHE A 221 16.57 10.39 36.62
N HIS A 222 15.48 10.89 36.01
CA HIS A 222 15.25 12.30 35.71
C HIS A 222 13.96 12.78 36.40
N SER A 223 14.10 13.49 37.52
CA SER A 223 12.96 14.07 38.24
C SER A 223 12.23 15.13 37.39
N HIS A 224 10.89 15.07 37.39
CA HIS A 224 9.91 16.02 36.82
C HIS A 224 9.47 15.93 35.34
N SER A 225 9.65 14.82 34.63
CA SER A 225 9.03 14.63 33.29
C SER A 225 7.58 14.10 33.37
N HIS A 226 6.63 14.80 32.73
CA HIS A 226 5.25 14.33 32.59
C HIS A 226 5.24 12.98 31.82
N MET A 227 4.25 12.11 32.01
CA MET A 227 4.26 10.76 31.37
C MET A 227 3.50 10.69 30.04
N SER A 228 2.72 11.72 29.69
CA SER A 228 1.86 11.69 28.50
C SER A 228 2.54 12.34 27.31
N PRO A 229 2.56 11.68 26.13
CA PRO A 229 3.00 12.34 24.91
C PRO A 229 2.02 13.46 24.57
N LEU A 230 2.54 14.59 24.09
CA LEU A 230 1.75 15.72 23.64
C LEU A 230 1.86 15.83 22.12
N VAL A 231 0.76 16.12 21.42
CA VAL A 231 0.76 16.37 19.97
C VAL A 231 0.16 17.74 19.72
N ARG A 232 0.88 18.60 19.00
CA ARG A 232 0.40 19.91 18.54
C ARG A 232 -0.05 19.81 17.09
N LEU A 233 -1.30 20.17 16.81
CA LEU A 233 -1.86 20.17 15.46
C LEU A 233 -2.79 21.35 15.20
N SER A 234 -2.87 21.76 13.94
CA SER A 234 -3.88 22.69 13.42
C SER A 234 -4.86 21.95 12.52
N ILE A 235 -6.08 22.48 12.44
CA ILE A 235 -7.15 22.00 11.57
C ILE A 235 -7.82 23.22 10.96
N GLU A 236 -7.69 23.42 9.66
CA GLU A 236 -8.23 24.57 8.96
C GLU A 236 -9.33 24.14 8.00
N LEU A 237 -10.46 24.84 8.03
CA LEU A 237 -11.53 24.69 7.05
C LEU A 237 -11.19 25.53 5.81
N LEU A 238 -10.93 24.89 4.67
CA LEU A 238 -10.61 25.59 3.43
C LEU A 238 -11.85 26.03 2.64
N GLY A 239 -12.97 25.33 2.84
CA GLY A 239 -14.24 25.64 2.17
C GLY A 239 -15.04 24.39 1.81
N PRO A 240 -16.17 24.56 1.11
CA PRO A 240 -16.94 23.45 0.55
C PRO A 240 -16.13 22.68 -0.50
N SER A 241 -16.34 21.37 -0.60
CA SER A 241 -15.67 20.51 -1.58
C SER A 241 -16.48 20.35 -2.87
N ASP A 242 -15.77 20.14 -3.97
CA ASP A 242 -16.36 19.84 -5.27
C ASP A 242 -16.87 18.38 -5.35
N PRO A 243 -17.76 18.06 -6.31
CA PRO A 243 -18.18 16.70 -6.61
C PRO A 243 -17.00 15.77 -7.00
N PRO A 244 -17.11 14.43 -6.85
CA PRO A 244 -18.28 13.67 -6.44
C PRO A 244 -18.37 13.54 -4.92
N HIS A 245 -19.44 14.11 -4.35
CA HIS A 245 -19.74 13.95 -2.92
C HIS A 245 -19.89 12.46 -2.57
N GLY A 246 -19.72 12.13 -1.30
CA GLY A 246 -19.77 10.73 -0.87
C GLY A 246 -18.43 9.98 -1.03
N HIS A 247 -17.40 10.66 -1.53
CA HIS A 247 -16.05 10.11 -1.68
C HIS A 247 -15.02 11.06 -1.07
N MET A 248 -14.44 10.66 0.06
CA MET A 248 -13.35 11.40 0.70
C MET A 248 -12.01 11.02 0.05
N TYR A 249 -11.15 12.01 -0.24
CA TYR A 249 -9.87 11.77 -0.90
C TYR A 249 -8.82 12.82 -0.49
N THR A 250 -7.55 12.43 -0.56
CA THR A 250 -6.41 13.31 -0.37
C THR A 250 -6.24 14.25 -1.58
N VAL A 251 -6.20 15.55 -1.30
CA VAL A 251 -5.93 16.62 -2.29
C VAL A 251 -4.44 16.92 -2.36
N GLY A 252 -3.74 16.82 -1.24
CA GLY A 252 -2.30 17.06 -1.17
C GLY A 252 -1.77 17.12 0.27
N PRO A 253 -0.47 17.33 0.44
CA PRO A 253 0.54 17.56 -0.60
C PRO A 253 0.79 16.31 -1.46
N ALA A 254 1.28 16.50 -2.69
CA ALA A 254 1.77 15.39 -3.51
C ALA A 254 3.16 14.97 -3.00
N GLY A 255 3.16 14.13 -1.97
CA GLY A 255 4.36 13.54 -1.41
C GLY A 255 4.85 12.34 -2.22
N TRP A 256 6.16 12.13 -2.27
CA TRP A 256 6.76 10.91 -2.79
C TRP A 256 7.75 10.34 -1.78
N VAL A 257 7.88 9.01 -1.80
CA VAL A 257 8.81 8.25 -0.97
C VAL A 257 9.52 7.23 -1.85
N GLN A 258 10.84 7.15 -1.73
CA GLN A 258 11.65 6.12 -2.37
C GLN A 258 12.34 5.29 -1.29
N HIS A 259 11.98 4.02 -1.24
CA HIS A 259 12.53 3.04 -0.32
C HIS A 259 13.63 2.26 -1.01
N PHE A 260 14.71 2.02 -0.28
CA PHE A 260 15.82 1.21 -0.73
C PHE A 260 15.90 -0.04 0.13
N SER A 261 16.06 -1.20 -0.50
CA SER A 261 16.25 -2.46 0.24
C SER A 261 17.62 -3.07 -0.10
N PRO A 262 18.61 -2.91 0.80
CA PRO A 262 19.93 -3.50 0.65
C PRO A 262 19.91 -5.04 0.58
N MET A 263 18.97 -5.69 1.30
CA MET A 263 18.90 -7.15 1.36
C MET A 263 18.34 -7.77 0.08
N ILE A 264 17.27 -7.19 -0.48
CA ILE A 264 16.70 -7.64 -1.76
C ILE A 264 17.66 -7.32 -2.91
N GLY A 265 18.29 -6.14 -2.91
CA GLY A 265 19.32 -5.83 -3.92
C GLY A 265 20.44 -6.87 -3.94
N ARG A 266 20.99 -7.25 -2.78
CA ARG A 266 22.06 -8.28 -2.70
C ARG A 266 21.61 -9.66 -3.19
N LEU A 267 20.35 -10.02 -2.98
CA LEU A 267 19.76 -11.28 -3.48
C LEU A 267 19.45 -11.22 -4.99
N ALA A 268 19.08 -10.05 -5.49
CA ALA A 268 18.68 -9.81 -6.88
C ALA A 268 19.84 -9.43 -7.82
N GLY A 269 21.04 -9.22 -7.28
CA GLY A 269 22.23 -8.90 -8.10
C GLY A 269 22.18 -7.55 -8.82
N THR A 270 21.22 -6.68 -8.50
CA THR A 270 21.01 -5.35 -9.14
C THR A 270 22.10 -4.37 -8.73
N LYS A 271 23.02 -3.98 -9.63
CA LYS A 271 24.11 -3.02 -9.37
C LYS A 271 23.64 -1.58 -9.63
N VAL A 272 24.21 -0.61 -8.92
CA VAL A 272 23.96 0.83 -9.13
C VAL A 272 24.98 1.41 -10.13
N ASP A 273 24.51 2.19 -11.09
CA ASP A 273 25.35 3.07 -11.91
C ASP A 273 25.99 4.15 -11.04
N LYS A 274 27.31 4.11 -10.95
CA LYS A 274 28.09 5.28 -10.54
C LYS A 274 28.16 6.19 -11.76
N ASP A 275 27.34 7.24 -11.78
CA ASP A 275 27.77 8.62 -12.03
C ASP A 275 26.57 9.57 -12.15
N LYS A 276 26.81 10.85 -11.87
CA LYS A 276 25.88 11.99 -11.76
C LYS A 276 25.23 12.20 -10.37
N ARG A 277 26.09 12.35 -9.36
CA ARG A 277 25.86 13.37 -8.32
C ARG A 277 26.63 14.61 -8.77
N ASP A 278 25.94 15.52 -9.46
CA ASP A 278 26.32 16.92 -9.46
C ASP A 278 25.10 17.73 -8.98
N ASP A 279 25.39 18.82 -8.27
CA ASP A 279 24.50 19.79 -7.61
C ASP A 279 24.31 19.62 -6.09
N GLY A 280 24.97 20.51 -5.34
CA GLY A 280 24.65 20.84 -3.95
C GLY A 280 25.85 20.91 -3.00
N GLU A 281 26.61 22.00 -3.08
CA GLU A 281 27.72 22.37 -2.21
C GLU A 281 27.25 22.59 -0.75
N ALA A 282 27.11 21.51 0.05
CA ALA A 282 26.80 21.64 1.49
C ALA A 282 27.39 20.55 2.40
N SER A 283 28.00 19.48 1.88
CA SER A 283 28.34 18.29 2.70
C SER A 283 29.83 18.09 3.01
N ARG A 284 30.73 19.00 2.59
CA ARG A 284 32.19 18.84 2.74
C ARG A 284 32.78 19.18 4.12
N LYS A 285 31.98 19.33 5.19
CA LYS A 285 32.49 19.76 6.51
C LYS A 285 32.29 18.80 7.69
N LYS A 286 31.87 17.54 7.50
CA LYS A 286 31.65 16.62 8.63
C LYS A 286 32.43 15.29 8.64
N GLU A 287 33.36 15.07 7.70
CA GLU A 287 34.20 13.85 7.67
C GLU A 287 35.69 14.10 7.94
N GLN A 288 36.04 15.19 8.61
CA GLN A 288 37.39 15.43 9.14
C GLN A 288 37.33 15.70 10.64
N GLN A 289 36.90 14.71 11.42
CA GLN A 289 37.31 14.58 12.82
C GLN A 289 36.84 13.22 13.33
N LEU A 290 37.82 12.38 13.68
CA LEU A 290 37.77 11.04 14.28
C LEU A 290 38.42 10.01 13.36
N ASP A 291 39.75 10.02 13.36
CA ASP A 291 40.59 8.81 13.52
C ASP A 291 42.07 9.20 13.34
N GLN A 292 42.65 9.76 14.41
CA GLN A 292 44.08 9.76 14.66
C GLN A 292 44.30 9.16 16.05
N GLU A 293 44.78 7.91 16.09
CA GLU A 293 45.89 7.41 16.94
C GLU A 293 45.91 5.87 16.80
N GLN A 294 46.85 5.35 16.00
CA GLN A 294 48.13 4.74 16.43
C GLN A 294 47.97 3.26 16.83
N THR A 295 48.76 2.26 16.42
CA THR A 295 49.92 2.14 15.51
C THR A 295 50.30 0.64 15.44
N ASN A 296 50.77 0.24 14.26
CA ASN A 296 51.90 -0.68 13.97
C ASN A 296 51.80 -2.21 14.24
N GLY A 297 52.03 -2.94 13.14
CA GLY A 297 52.48 -4.35 13.12
C GLY A 297 52.49 -4.91 11.69
N GLU A 298 53.66 -4.92 11.06
CA GLU A 298 53.94 -5.33 9.67
C GLU A 298 53.65 -6.82 9.37
N GLY A 299 53.27 -7.14 8.12
CA GLY A 299 53.28 -8.52 7.63
C GLY A 299 52.39 -8.80 6.40
N SER A 300 52.89 -8.45 5.21
CA SER A 300 52.71 -9.19 3.94
C SER A 300 51.44 -10.07 3.77
N SER A 301 50.39 -9.52 3.15
CA SER A 301 49.63 -10.20 2.10
C SER A 301 48.86 -9.18 1.26
N SER A 302 49.45 -8.80 0.14
CA SER A 302 48.79 -8.06 -0.93
C SER A 302 47.64 -8.89 -1.52
N SER A 303 46.57 -8.20 -1.93
CA SER A 303 45.40 -8.71 -2.67
C SER A 303 44.31 -9.45 -1.88
N LYS A 304 43.54 -8.76 -1.02
CA LYS A 304 42.18 -9.25 -0.64
C LYS A 304 41.20 -8.23 -0.03
N GLN A 305 41.43 -6.93 -0.15
CA GLN A 305 40.60 -5.94 0.55
C GLN A 305 40.33 -4.68 -0.27
N ALA A 306 39.89 -4.87 -1.52
CA ALA A 306 39.36 -3.79 -2.36
C ALA A 306 37.96 -4.10 -2.93
N ASP A 307 37.24 -5.07 -2.34
CA ASP A 307 35.95 -5.56 -2.86
C ASP A 307 34.79 -5.43 -1.85
N LYS A 308 34.80 -4.35 -1.06
CA LYS A 308 33.83 -4.15 0.05
C LYS A 308 32.83 -3.00 -0.13
N ASN A 309 32.62 -2.50 -1.35
CA ASN A 309 31.58 -1.48 -1.59
C ASN A 309 30.78 -1.70 -2.88
N GLN A 310 30.35 -2.95 -3.12
CA GLN A 310 29.34 -3.26 -4.13
C GLN A 310 27.94 -3.06 -3.54
N ARG A 311 27.28 -1.94 -3.89
CA ARG A 311 25.94 -1.60 -3.40
C ARG A 311 24.91 -2.10 -4.40
N TYR A 312 24.06 -3.01 -3.92
CA TYR A 312 22.98 -3.59 -4.68
C TYR A 312 21.66 -3.02 -4.14
N GLU A 313 20.80 -2.42 -4.97
CA GLU A 313 19.69 -1.63 -4.42
C GLU A 313 18.37 -1.79 -5.20
N PHE A 314 17.47 -2.61 -4.64
CA PHE A 314 16.07 -2.67 -5.04
C PHE A 314 15.36 -1.39 -4.59
N ARG A 315 14.52 -0.82 -5.45
CA ARG A 315 13.76 0.41 -5.19
C ARG A 315 12.26 0.13 -5.17
N ALA A 316 11.61 0.60 -4.12
CA ALA A 316 10.16 0.69 -4.08
C ALA A 316 9.75 2.15 -3.98
N ASN A 317 8.75 2.53 -4.76
CA ASN A 317 8.31 3.91 -4.87
C ASN A 317 6.88 4.03 -4.37
N GLU A 318 6.62 5.12 -3.66
CA GLU A 318 5.28 5.60 -3.30
C GLU A 318 5.14 7.04 -3.80
N MET A 319 4.02 7.37 -4.43
CA MET A 319 3.71 8.72 -4.86
C MET A 319 2.22 9.00 -4.61
N GLN A 320 1.95 10.00 -3.76
CA GLN A 320 0.60 10.45 -3.47
C GLN A 320 0.11 11.33 -4.62
N LEU A 321 -0.86 10.83 -5.38
CA LEU A 321 -1.51 11.57 -6.45
C LEU A 321 -2.72 12.34 -5.92
N VAL A 322 -3.21 13.31 -6.69
CA VAL A 322 -4.40 14.08 -6.35
C VAL A 322 -5.65 13.33 -6.76
N GLY A 323 -6.52 13.11 -5.77
CA GLY A 323 -7.85 12.57 -5.99
C GLY A 323 -8.83 13.59 -6.60
N PRO A 324 -10.10 13.22 -6.77
CA PRO A 324 -10.66 11.92 -6.48
C PRO A 324 -10.20 10.90 -7.54
N ILE A 325 -10.11 9.64 -7.13
CA ILE A 325 -10.14 8.51 -8.07
C ILE A 325 -11.53 8.48 -8.73
N PRO A 326 -11.62 8.28 -10.07
CA PRO A 326 -12.90 8.09 -10.74
C PRO A 326 -13.73 7.00 -10.07
N PRO A 327 -15.04 7.22 -9.80
CA PRO A 327 -15.83 6.29 -8.98
C PRO A 327 -15.90 4.85 -9.51
N LYS A 328 -15.66 4.63 -10.81
CA LYS A 328 -15.63 3.31 -11.44
C LYS A 328 -14.34 2.54 -11.18
N LEU A 329 -13.23 3.21 -10.82
CA LEU A 329 -11.99 2.54 -10.44
C LEU A 329 -12.17 2.01 -9.01
N TYR A 330 -12.83 0.87 -8.89
CA TYR A 330 -13.19 0.26 -7.61
C TYR A 330 -13.20 -1.26 -7.76
N HIS A 331 -12.14 -1.90 -7.25
CA HIS A 331 -11.87 -3.31 -7.49
C HIS A 331 -11.61 -4.05 -6.18
N ARG A 332 -12.33 -5.16 -6.01
CA ARG A 332 -12.20 -6.07 -4.89
C ARG A 332 -11.18 -7.15 -5.20
N PHE A 333 -10.40 -7.57 -4.22
CA PHE A 333 -9.51 -8.73 -4.40
C PHE A 333 -10.27 -9.99 -4.87
N VAL A 334 -9.64 -10.78 -5.74
CA VAL A 334 -10.17 -12.03 -6.29
C VAL A 334 -9.67 -13.20 -5.44
N ALA A 335 -10.59 -13.84 -4.71
CA ALA A 335 -10.29 -15.03 -3.92
C ALA A 335 -10.40 -16.30 -4.78
N PHE A 336 -9.49 -16.49 -5.75
CA PHE A 336 -9.54 -17.66 -6.65
C PHE A 336 -9.32 -19.00 -5.93
N ARG A 337 -8.87 -18.99 -4.66
CA ARG A 337 -8.81 -20.16 -3.75
C ARG A 337 -9.32 -19.80 -2.34
N PRO A 338 -10.01 -20.71 -1.62
CA PRO A 338 -10.51 -20.46 -0.25
C PRO A 338 -9.44 -20.01 0.75
N VAL A 339 -8.21 -20.47 0.55
CA VAL A 339 -7.06 -20.15 1.38
C VAL A 339 -6.69 -18.67 1.26
N ILE A 340 -6.79 -18.06 0.07
CA ILE A 340 -6.53 -16.63 -0.18
C ILE A 340 -7.60 -15.76 0.48
N GLY A 341 -8.87 -16.15 0.39
CA GLY A 341 -9.95 -15.50 1.14
C GLY A 341 -9.67 -15.47 2.64
N SER A 342 -9.12 -16.54 3.21
CA SER A 342 -8.79 -16.58 4.65
C SER A 342 -7.63 -15.67 5.05
N MET A 343 -6.73 -15.32 4.12
CA MET A 343 -5.61 -14.39 4.32
C MET A 343 -6.08 -12.93 4.38
N PHE A 344 -6.87 -12.51 3.39
CA PHE A 344 -7.40 -11.14 3.35
C PHE A 344 -8.42 -10.91 4.46
N MET A 345 -9.24 -11.92 4.78
CA MET A 345 -10.26 -11.80 5.82
C MET A 345 -9.74 -12.08 7.24
N SER A 346 -8.47 -12.50 7.41
CA SER A 346 -7.87 -12.84 8.70
C SER A 346 -8.71 -13.85 9.52
N THR A 347 -9.35 -14.81 8.84
CA THR A 347 -10.26 -15.79 9.47
C THR A 347 -9.52 -17.07 9.84
N GLY A 348 -9.69 -17.53 11.09
CA GLY A 348 -8.99 -18.71 11.64
C GLY A 348 -7.52 -18.42 12.01
N ILE A 349 -6.87 -19.33 12.74
CA ILE A 349 -5.46 -19.16 13.15
C ILE A 349 -4.52 -19.09 11.93
N ARG A 350 -4.71 -19.97 10.94
CA ARG A 350 -3.91 -19.99 9.70
C ARG A 350 -4.02 -18.68 8.91
N GLY A 351 -5.25 -18.16 8.75
CA GLY A 351 -5.50 -16.89 8.08
C GLY A 351 -4.82 -15.72 8.78
N LYS A 352 -4.86 -15.67 10.12
CA LYS A 352 -4.16 -14.63 10.91
C LYS A 352 -2.64 -14.67 10.79
N ILE A 353 -2.05 -15.86 10.80
CA ILE A 353 -0.59 -16.02 10.64
C ILE A 353 -0.17 -15.54 9.25
N LEU A 354 -0.91 -15.94 8.22
CA LEU A 354 -0.58 -15.61 6.84
C LEU A 354 -0.80 -14.13 6.52
N ASN A 355 -1.89 -13.55 7.01
CA ASN A 355 -2.13 -12.11 6.97
C ASN A 355 -0.96 -11.33 7.60
N LYS A 356 -0.50 -11.75 8.79
CA LYS A 356 0.65 -11.11 9.45
C LYS A 356 1.96 -11.27 8.66
N ALA A 357 2.16 -12.41 8.00
CA ALA A 357 3.34 -12.64 7.16
C ALA A 357 3.35 -11.73 5.93
N LEU A 358 2.18 -11.50 5.32
CA LEU A 358 2.03 -10.59 4.17
C LEU A 358 2.30 -9.13 4.55
N HIS A 359 1.72 -8.64 5.65
CA HIS A 359 2.04 -7.29 6.16
C HIS A 359 3.53 -7.15 6.49
N LYS A 360 4.19 -8.21 6.97
CA LYS A 360 5.64 -8.20 7.19
C LYS A 360 6.43 -8.09 5.88
N GLN A 361 5.94 -8.65 4.77
CA GLN A 361 6.58 -8.48 3.47
C GLN A 361 6.44 -7.05 2.95
N HIS A 362 5.25 -6.47 3.05
CA HIS A 362 5.01 -5.06 2.75
C HIS A 362 5.98 -4.17 3.53
N ASN A 363 6.00 -4.31 4.86
CA ASN A 363 6.87 -3.51 5.74
C ASN A 363 8.36 -3.72 5.50
N ARG A 364 8.79 -4.82 4.86
CA ARG A 364 10.19 -5.04 4.53
C ARG A 364 10.60 -4.28 3.26
N ILE A 365 9.66 -4.13 2.32
CA ILE A 365 9.88 -3.41 1.06
C ILE A 365 9.67 -1.91 1.25
N TYR A 366 8.54 -1.55 1.86
CA TYR A 366 8.16 -0.19 2.23
C TYR A 366 8.58 0.14 3.67
N ASN A 367 9.85 -0.15 3.98
CA ASN A 367 10.43 0.19 5.29
C ASN A 367 10.93 1.64 5.28
N PHE A 368 10.91 2.33 6.41
CA PHE A 368 11.34 3.72 6.51
C PHE A 368 12.67 3.78 7.28
N ASP A 369 13.75 3.29 6.66
CA ASP A 369 15.10 3.32 7.23
C ASP A 369 15.85 4.64 6.97
N SER A 370 17.13 4.72 7.33
CA SER A 370 17.97 5.91 7.15
C SER A 370 18.32 6.21 5.69
N SER A 371 18.09 5.25 4.77
CA SER A 371 18.30 5.43 3.34
C SER A 371 17.07 5.91 2.60
N THR A 372 15.89 5.84 3.23
CA THR A 372 14.62 6.24 2.60
C THR A 372 14.64 7.73 2.25
N GLU A 373 14.30 8.04 1.00
CA GLU A 373 14.21 9.40 0.49
C GLU A 373 12.75 9.86 0.42
N TYR A 374 12.53 11.15 0.64
CA TYR A 374 11.20 11.76 0.65
C TYR A 374 11.25 13.12 -0.04
N GLY A 375 10.13 13.52 -0.61
CA GLY A 375 9.94 14.89 -1.05
C GLY A 375 8.47 15.24 -1.21
N GLU A 376 8.24 16.54 -1.37
CA GLU A 376 6.94 17.11 -1.72
C GLU A 376 7.12 17.90 -3.00
N ILE A 377 6.11 17.85 -3.84
CA ILE A 377 6.08 18.51 -5.14
C ILE A 377 4.73 19.16 -5.32
N GLU A 378 4.68 20.18 -6.17
CA GLU A 378 3.41 20.78 -6.55
C GLU A 378 2.57 19.72 -7.30
N PRO A 379 1.35 19.42 -6.83
CA PRO A 379 0.50 18.42 -7.47
C PRO A 379 0.10 18.83 -8.89
N CYS A 380 -0.22 17.86 -9.75
CA CYS A 380 -0.76 18.10 -11.11
C CYS A 380 0.07 19.14 -11.91
N SER A 381 1.39 19.05 -11.81
CA SER A 381 2.34 19.97 -12.42
C SER A 381 3.36 19.20 -13.25
N GLU A 382 4.07 19.91 -14.13
CA GLU A 382 5.19 19.32 -14.88
C GLU A 382 6.29 18.80 -13.94
N ALA A 383 6.51 19.46 -12.79
CA ALA A 383 7.44 18.99 -11.77
C ALA A 383 7.01 17.64 -11.17
N ALA A 384 5.69 17.40 -11.02
CA ALA A 384 5.18 16.10 -10.61
C ALA A 384 5.45 15.03 -11.66
N THR A 385 5.25 15.35 -12.94
CA THR A 385 5.55 14.46 -14.06
C THR A 385 7.04 14.09 -14.11
N ARG A 386 7.93 15.08 -14.03
CA ARG A 386 9.39 14.84 -14.02
C ARG A 386 9.82 14.01 -12.81
N GLN A 387 9.21 14.24 -11.64
CA GLN A 387 9.49 13.44 -10.46
C GLN A 387 9.01 11.99 -10.63
N PHE A 388 7.84 11.76 -11.22
CA PHE A 388 7.39 10.42 -11.56
C PHE A 388 8.35 9.73 -12.53
N LEU A 389 8.75 10.40 -13.62
CA LEU A 389 9.73 9.87 -14.58
C LEU A 389 11.08 9.56 -13.92
N LYS A 390 11.51 10.37 -12.94
CA LYS A 390 12.72 10.09 -12.14
C LYS A 390 12.57 8.82 -11.29
N LEU A 391 11.42 8.62 -10.65
CA LEU A 391 11.13 7.39 -9.89
C LEU A 391 11.06 6.16 -10.81
N ALA A 392 10.59 6.34 -12.05
CA ALA A 392 10.49 5.32 -13.10
C ALA A 392 11.74 5.23 -14.03
N ARG A 393 12.79 5.99 -13.73
CA ARG A 393 14.10 5.97 -14.44
C ARG A 393 14.08 6.39 -15.92
N PHE A 394 13.16 7.25 -16.36
CA PHE A 394 13.19 7.88 -17.70
C PHE A 394 13.49 6.91 -18.87
N ASP A 395 12.86 5.73 -18.90
CA ASP A 395 13.05 4.68 -19.92
C ASP A 395 14.46 4.06 -19.96
N GLU A 396 15.18 4.05 -18.84
CA GLU A 396 16.50 3.43 -18.73
C GLU A 396 16.41 1.94 -18.40
N GLY A 397 17.07 1.08 -19.18
CA GLY A 397 17.31 -0.32 -18.82
C GLY A 397 16.16 -1.27 -19.12
N GLY A 398 15.26 -0.93 -20.05
CA GLY A 398 14.17 -1.82 -20.48
C GLY A 398 13.19 -2.19 -19.36
N LYS A 399 12.87 -1.24 -18.47
CA LYS A 399 12.23 -1.54 -17.18
C LYS A 399 10.70 -1.58 -17.28
N VAL A 400 10.15 -2.70 -16.84
CA VAL A 400 8.71 -2.86 -16.55
C VAL A 400 8.50 -2.77 -15.04
N PHE A 401 7.39 -2.19 -14.60
CA PHE A 401 7.05 -1.99 -13.20
C PHE A 401 5.71 -2.63 -12.87
N THR A 402 5.61 -3.29 -11.71
CA THR A 402 4.34 -3.71 -11.13
C THR A 402 3.78 -2.59 -10.27
N TYR A 403 2.48 -2.28 -10.34
CA TYR A 403 1.88 -1.19 -9.58
C TYR A 403 0.54 -1.52 -8.92
N VAL A 404 0.22 -0.75 -7.86
CA VAL A 404 -1.12 -0.62 -7.28
C VAL A 404 -1.45 0.86 -7.10
N LEU A 405 -2.67 1.23 -7.45
CA LEU A 405 -3.30 2.50 -7.15
C LEU A 405 -4.37 2.28 -6.07
N THR A 406 -4.20 2.88 -4.90
CA THR A 406 -5.15 2.75 -3.79
C THR A 406 -6.39 3.64 -3.99
N LEU A 407 -7.43 3.44 -3.18
CA LEU A 407 -8.62 4.32 -3.20
C LEU A 407 -8.32 5.77 -2.81
N ASP A 408 -7.26 6.01 -2.05
CA ASP A 408 -6.80 7.35 -1.68
C ASP A 408 -5.77 7.92 -2.66
N SER A 409 -5.70 7.42 -3.90
CA SER A 409 -4.78 7.92 -4.94
C SER A 409 -3.28 7.73 -4.64
N LEU A 410 -2.91 6.92 -3.65
CA LEU A 410 -1.52 6.53 -3.45
C LEU A 410 -1.10 5.52 -4.52
N PHE A 411 -0.12 5.90 -5.34
CA PHE A 411 0.44 5.10 -6.40
C PHE A 411 1.74 4.44 -5.92
N ARG A 412 1.75 3.10 -5.89
CA ARG A 412 2.86 2.29 -5.40
C ARG A 412 3.38 1.38 -6.49
N PHE A 413 4.69 1.35 -6.69
CA PHE A 413 5.27 0.49 -7.71
C PHE A 413 6.73 0.10 -7.44
N THR A 414 7.14 -1.03 -8.01
CA THR A 414 8.52 -1.53 -8.02
C THR A 414 8.85 -2.15 -9.39
N GLU A 415 10.13 -2.23 -9.74
CA GLU A 415 10.56 -2.91 -10.97
C GLU A 415 10.15 -4.39 -10.96
N THR A 416 9.57 -4.85 -12.07
CA THR A 416 9.21 -6.24 -12.35
C THR A 416 10.47 -7.01 -12.79
N GLY A 417 10.77 -8.12 -12.11
CA GLY A 417 11.86 -9.03 -12.49
C GLY A 417 11.83 -10.35 -11.73
N LYS A 418 12.30 -11.43 -12.37
CA LYS A 418 12.40 -12.77 -11.74
C LYS A 418 13.50 -12.80 -10.67
N GLU A 419 14.50 -11.92 -10.82
CA GLU A 419 15.66 -11.76 -9.95
C GLU A 419 15.30 -11.29 -8.53
N PHE A 420 14.13 -10.67 -8.32
CA PHE A 420 13.79 -10.11 -7.01
C PHE A 420 13.24 -11.13 -6.01
N GLY A 421 12.90 -12.36 -6.45
CA GLY A 421 12.49 -13.46 -5.58
C GLY A 421 11.31 -13.13 -4.64
N ILE A 422 10.51 -12.11 -4.97
CA ILE A 422 9.32 -11.68 -4.21
C ILE A 422 8.19 -12.66 -4.55
N ASP A 423 8.33 -13.90 -4.13
CA ASP A 423 7.33 -14.93 -4.35
C ASP A 423 6.85 -15.53 -3.04
N LEU A 424 5.68 -15.06 -2.63
CA LEU A 424 4.82 -15.95 -1.87
C LEU A 424 3.35 -15.88 -2.29
N LEU A 425 2.77 -14.70 -2.64
CA LEU A 425 1.31 -14.58 -2.84
C LEU A 425 0.82 -13.44 -3.79
N SER A 426 1.61 -13.06 -4.81
CA SER A 426 1.41 -11.96 -5.79
C SER A 426 1.96 -10.58 -5.37
N LYS A 427 2.70 -9.95 -6.28
CA LYS A 427 3.32 -8.62 -6.13
C LYS A 427 2.29 -7.53 -5.84
N HIS A 428 1.12 -7.57 -6.50
CA HIS A 428 0.04 -6.61 -6.26
C HIS A 428 -0.50 -6.68 -4.82
N THR A 429 -0.61 -7.89 -4.26
CA THR A 429 -1.02 -8.08 -2.86
C THR A 429 -0.04 -7.38 -1.92
N MET A 430 1.26 -7.52 -2.18
CA MET A 430 2.33 -6.86 -1.42
C MET A 430 2.24 -5.32 -1.51
N HIS A 431 2.09 -4.76 -2.72
CA HIS A 431 1.94 -3.30 -2.90
C HIS A 431 0.70 -2.73 -2.22
N SER A 432 -0.40 -3.49 -2.25
CA SER A 432 -1.65 -3.08 -1.61
C SER A 432 -1.66 -3.23 -0.09
N ASP A 433 -0.59 -3.75 0.54
CA ASP A 433 -0.61 -4.14 1.96
C ASP A 433 -1.83 -5.02 2.32
N VAL A 434 -2.21 -5.93 1.43
CA VAL A 434 -3.36 -6.84 1.59
C VAL A 434 -4.71 -6.10 1.72
N GLU A 435 -4.83 -4.91 1.15
CA GLU A 435 -6.10 -4.18 1.13
C GLU A 435 -7.20 -4.96 0.38
N THR A 436 -8.43 -4.90 0.88
CA THR A 436 -9.54 -5.64 0.25
C THR A 436 -10.03 -4.96 -1.02
N TYR A 437 -10.00 -3.62 -1.03
CA TYR A 437 -10.41 -2.79 -2.15
C TYR A 437 -9.28 -1.84 -2.53
N ILE A 438 -9.07 -1.72 -3.83
CA ILE A 438 -8.13 -0.77 -4.43
C ILE A 438 -8.82 -0.04 -5.59
N ALA A 439 -8.18 1.02 -6.10
CA ALA A 439 -8.67 1.69 -7.29
C ALA A 439 -8.33 0.88 -8.54
N PHE A 440 -7.06 0.51 -8.71
CA PHE A 440 -6.56 -0.17 -9.90
C PHE A 440 -5.19 -0.83 -9.68
N SER A 441 -4.78 -1.76 -10.54
CA SER A 441 -3.47 -2.42 -10.47
C SER A 441 -3.11 -3.11 -11.78
N GLY A 442 -1.83 -3.19 -12.09
CA GLY A 442 -1.33 -3.84 -13.31
C GLY A 442 0.18 -3.77 -13.40
N GLU A 443 0.67 -3.63 -14.61
CA GLU A 443 2.05 -3.28 -14.94
C GLU A 443 2.11 -2.03 -15.83
N PHE A 444 3.27 -1.39 -15.85
CA PHE A 444 3.54 -0.27 -16.76
C PHE A 444 5.02 -0.21 -17.13
N PHE A 445 5.33 0.52 -18.19
CA PHE A 445 6.68 0.96 -18.53
C PHE A 445 6.64 2.38 -19.09
N ILE A 446 7.80 3.02 -19.12
CA ILE A 446 7.99 4.30 -19.79
C ILE A 446 8.54 4.00 -21.17
N ARG A 447 8.06 4.72 -22.19
CA ARG A 447 8.53 4.62 -23.57
C ARG A 447 8.97 6.00 -24.03
N ARG A 448 10.17 6.12 -24.60
CA ARG A 448 10.70 7.37 -25.14
C ARG A 448 10.31 7.57 -26.60
N LEU A 449 9.91 8.79 -26.93
CA LEU A 449 9.56 9.27 -28.24
C LEU A 449 10.75 9.97 -28.89
N GLU A 450 10.86 9.90 -30.23
CA GLU A 450 11.86 10.66 -30.98
C GLU A 450 11.66 12.19 -30.87
N LYS A 451 10.42 12.64 -30.68
CA LYS A 451 10.02 14.06 -30.65
C LYS A 451 9.14 14.36 -29.44
N PRO A 452 9.22 15.59 -28.89
CA PRO A 452 8.39 16.00 -27.76
C PRO A 452 6.97 16.22 -28.25
N THR A 453 6.14 15.20 -28.15
CA THR A 453 4.76 15.22 -28.65
C THR A 453 3.75 14.82 -27.61
N ALA A 454 4.20 14.28 -26.47
CA ALA A 454 3.35 13.70 -25.43
C ALA A 454 2.24 12.82 -26.01
N SER A 455 2.56 12.07 -27.08
CA SER A 455 1.57 11.31 -27.84
C SER A 455 0.81 10.38 -26.91
N ASP A 456 -0.49 10.26 -27.07
CA ASP A 456 -1.35 9.36 -26.30
C ASP A 456 -1.82 8.13 -27.13
N ASP A 457 -1.21 7.98 -28.31
CA ASP A 457 -1.38 6.87 -29.25
C ASP A 457 -0.42 5.70 -28.92
N ALA A 458 -0.90 4.47 -29.07
CA ALA A 458 -0.12 3.26 -28.91
C ALA A 458 0.92 3.10 -30.04
N ASP A 459 0.63 3.60 -31.24
CA ASP A 459 1.53 3.65 -32.39
C ASP A 459 1.78 5.12 -32.81
N PRO A 460 2.61 5.87 -32.07
CA PRO A 460 2.85 7.28 -32.35
C PRO A 460 3.60 7.46 -33.68
N LYS A 461 3.34 8.58 -34.37
CA LYS A 461 4.04 8.93 -35.61
C LYS A 461 5.52 9.26 -35.33
N GLY A 462 6.40 8.29 -35.55
CA GLY A 462 7.84 8.43 -35.40
C GLY A 462 8.44 7.21 -34.73
N ARG A 463 9.72 7.28 -34.41
CA ARG A 463 10.42 6.17 -33.77
C ARG A 463 10.20 6.18 -32.27
N THR A 464 10.13 4.99 -31.66
CA THR A 464 10.03 4.79 -30.21
C THR A 464 11.12 3.85 -29.70
N HIS A 465 11.66 4.12 -28.51
CA HIS A 465 12.57 3.20 -27.81
C HIS A 465 11.75 2.29 -26.90
N PRO A 466 12.07 0.99 -26.75
CA PRO A 466 13.26 0.30 -27.27
C PRO A 466 13.12 -0.32 -28.66
N ASP A 467 11.95 -0.24 -29.30
CA ASP A 467 11.71 -0.86 -30.62
C ASP A 467 12.72 -0.40 -31.67
N GLU A 468 13.11 0.89 -31.60
CA GLU A 468 14.10 1.51 -32.45
C GLU A 468 15.13 2.31 -31.64
N GLU A 469 16.37 2.40 -32.14
CA GLU A 469 17.40 3.25 -31.54
C GLU A 469 17.12 4.75 -31.79
N ILE A 470 16.99 5.50 -30.69
CA ILE A 470 16.78 6.95 -30.70
C ILE A 470 17.97 7.65 -30.02
N PRO A 471 18.62 8.63 -30.67
CA PRO A 471 19.74 9.37 -30.07
C PRO A 471 19.30 10.24 -28.88
N GLY A 472 20.26 10.67 -28.04
CA GLY A 472 20.00 11.66 -26.99
C GLY A 472 19.22 11.13 -25.79
N GLY A 473 19.46 9.89 -25.38
CA GLY A 473 18.96 9.31 -24.13
C GLY A 473 19.62 7.97 -23.82
N PRO A 474 19.19 7.27 -22.75
CA PRO A 474 19.74 5.98 -22.38
C PRO A 474 19.68 4.96 -23.52
N PRO A 475 20.65 4.02 -23.59
CA PRO A 475 21.73 3.80 -22.62
C PRO A 475 22.96 4.72 -22.79
N ASP A 476 23.09 5.43 -23.91
CA ASP A 476 24.35 6.11 -24.26
C ASP A 476 24.46 7.54 -23.69
N ASP A 477 23.34 8.26 -23.61
CA ASP A 477 23.28 9.66 -23.16
C ASP A 477 22.37 9.82 -21.93
N ALA A 478 22.41 11.02 -21.32
CA ALA A 478 21.47 11.35 -20.26
C ALA A 478 20.03 11.41 -20.80
N PRO A 479 19.01 10.97 -20.04
CA PRO A 479 17.63 11.07 -20.47
C PRO A 479 17.18 12.54 -20.66
N PRO A 480 16.41 12.83 -21.72
CA PRO A 480 15.70 14.10 -21.87
C PRO A 480 14.90 14.43 -20.60
N GLN A 481 14.93 15.69 -20.18
CA GLN A 481 14.24 16.12 -18.95
C GLN A 481 12.81 16.60 -19.19
N ASP A 482 12.47 16.88 -20.46
CA ASP A 482 11.16 17.31 -20.88
C ASP A 482 10.20 16.11 -20.94
N PRO A 483 9.10 16.11 -20.16
CA PRO A 483 8.12 15.03 -20.16
C PRO A 483 7.49 14.70 -21.52
N GLU A 484 7.43 15.67 -22.45
CA GLU A 484 6.76 15.47 -23.74
C GLU A 484 7.48 14.44 -24.63
N TYR A 485 8.74 14.10 -24.30
CA TYR A 485 9.48 13.01 -24.93
C TYR A 485 9.08 11.62 -24.44
N TYR A 486 8.10 11.49 -23.55
CA TYR A 486 7.78 10.22 -22.90
C TYR A 486 6.31 9.86 -23.00
N GLN A 487 6.08 8.55 -22.99
CA GLN A 487 4.78 7.93 -22.79
C GLN A 487 4.82 7.01 -21.57
N LEU A 488 3.75 7.04 -20.79
CA LEU A 488 3.38 6.00 -19.83
C LEU A 488 2.48 5.00 -20.54
N VAL A 489 2.99 3.79 -20.79
CA VAL A 489 2.17 2.66 -21.25
C VAL A 489 1.81 1.82 -20.03
N ILE A 490 0.51 1.75 -19.71
CA ILE A 490 0.00 1.18 -18.46
C ILE A 490 -1.18 0.25 -18.72
N ASP A 491 -1.18 -0.90 -18.05
CA ASP A 491 -2.16 -1.96 -18.28
C ASP A 491 -2.95 -2.35 -17.01
N ASN A 492 -3.80 -3.37 -17.16
CA ASN A 492 -4.58 -4.00 -16.09
C ASN A 492 -4.14 -5.44 -15.77
N ASP A 493 -2.87 -5.79 -16.01
CA ASP A 493 -2.33 -7.13 -15.74
C ASP A 493 -2.16 -7.38 -14.24
N SER A 494 -3.26 -7.78 -13.60
CA SER A 494 -3.25 -8.18 -12.19
C SER A 494 -4.06 -9.43 -11.95
N GLY A 495 -3.37 -10.54 -11.65
CA GLY A 495 -4.03 -11.78 -11.23
C GLY A 495 -4.81 -11.66 -9.92
N THR A 496 -4.44 -10.71 -9.04
CA THR A 496 -5.03 -10.51 -7.71
C THR A 496 -6.35 -9.73 -7.76
N TYR A 497 -6.41 -8.65 -8.54
CA TYR A 497 -7.56 -7.74 -8.56
C TYR A 497 -8.32 -7.76 -9.89
N ARG A 498 -7.69 -8.22 -10.97
CA ARG A 498 -8.25 -8.35 -12.33
C ARG A 498 -9.14 -7.17 -12.74
N PRO A 499 -8.58 -5.93 -12.80
CA PRO A 499 -9.39 -4.78 -13.16
C PRO A 499 -10.00 -4.90 -14.56
N ASP A 500 -11.19 -4.36 -14.74
CA ASP A 500 -11.96 -4.55 -15.98
C ASP A 500 -11.46 -3.65 -17.13
N LYS A 501 -11.48 -4.15 -18.38
CA LYS A 501 -11.05 -3.39 -19.57
C LYS A 501 -11.89 -2.12 -19.78
N SER A 502 -13.17 -2.12 -19.40
CA SER A 502 -14.10 -1.01 -19.65
C SER A 502 -13.77 0.28 -18.90
N VAL A 503 -12.91 0.22 -17.86
CA VAL A 503 -12.54 1.39 -17.05
C VAL A 503 -11.13 1.92 -17.36
N LEU A 504 -10.43 1.36 -18.35
CA LEU A 504 -9.14 1.89 -18.83
C LEU A 504 -9.23 3.37 -19.25
N PRO A 505 -10.30 3.86 -19.91
CA PRO A 505 -10.41 5.29 -20.21
C PRO A 505 -10.48 6.16 -18.94
N ASP A 506 -11.14 5.69 -17.89
CA ASP A 506 -11.21 6.40 -16.60
C ASP A 506 -9.80 6.45 -15.94
N LEU A 507 -9.00 5.39 -16.07
CA LEU A 507 -7.60 5.35 -15.63
C LEU A 507 -6.73 6.35 -16.42
N LYS A 508 -6.88 6.38 -17.75
CA LYS A 508 -6.16 7.29 -18.64
C LYS A 508 -6.36 8.74 -18.21
N SER A 509 -7.61 9.18 -18.10
CA SER A 509 -7.93 10.56 -17.70
C SER A 509 -7.43 10.91 -16.29
N PHE A 510 -7.39 9.94 -15.37
CA PHE A 510 -6.84 10.17 -14.02
C PHE A 510 -5.33 10.45 -14.06
N PHE A 511 -4.58 9.69 -14.85
CA PHE A 511 -3.14 9.89 -14.99
C PHE A 511 -2.80 11.14 -15.80
N GLU A 512 -3.52 11.44 -16.89
CA GLU A 512 -3.34 12.67 -17.67
C GLU A 512 -3.49 13.93 -16.80
N ARG A 513 -4.48 13.94 -15.90
CA ARG A 513 -4.67 15.03 -14.93
C ARG A 513 -3.50 15.17 -13.96
N ASN A 514 -2.92 14.06 -13.51
CA ASN A 514 -1.86 14.05 -12.50
C ASN A 514 -0.46 14.26 -13.10
N PHE A 515 -0.28 13.94 -14.37
CA PHE A 515 0.99 14.03 -15.08
C PHE A 515 0.89 14.87 -16.36
N PRO A 516 0.71 16.20 -16.26
CA PRO A 516 0.73 17.08 -17.41
C PRO A 516 2.03 16.94 -18.22
N GLY A 517 1.90 16.97 -19.55
CA GLY A 517 3.03 16.84 -20.49
C GLY A 517 3.49 15.40 -20.75
N LEU A 518 2.91 14.40 -20.09
CA LEU A 518 3.21 12.98 -20.36
C LEU A 518 2.14 12.36 -21.24
N GLY A 519 2.53 11.65 -22.29
CA GLY A 519 1.60 10.83 -23.07
C GLY A 519 1.12 9.64 -22.24
N VAL A 520 -0.20 9.39 -22.16
CA VAL A 520 -0.74 8.26 -21.39
C VAL A 520 -1.47 7.29 -22.31
N VAL A 521 -0.97 6.07 -22.38
CA VAL A 521 -1.53 4.97 -23.18
C VAL A 521 -1.99 3.86 -22.24
N THR A 522 -3.30 3.62 -22.19
CA THR A 522 -3.88 2.53 -21.40
C THR A 522 -4.23 1.35 -22.30
N MET A 523 -3.72 0.17 -22.02
CA MET A 523 -3.92 -1.03 -22.84
C MET A 523 -4.46 -2.19 -22.00
N HIS A 524 -5.16 -3.13 -22.64
CA HIS A 524 -5.53 -4.37 -21.97
C HIS A 524 -4.36 -5.36 -22.02
N TRP A 525 -4.15 -6.10 -20.93
CA TRP A 525 -3.07 -7.09 -20.87
C TRP A 525 -3.14 -8.17 -21.98
N GLU A 526 -4.32 -8.45 -22.56
CA GLU A 526 -4.48 -9.40 -23.68
C GLU A 526 -4.21 -8.79 -25.07
N ASP A 527 -3.98 -7.48 -25.18
CA ASP A 527 -3.74 -6.84 -26.47
C ASP A 527 -2.35 -7.27 -27.01
N GLU A 528 -2.30 -7.82 -28.23
CA GLU A 528 -1.07 -8.38 -28.84
C GLU A 528 0.05 -7.33 -28.93
N GLU A 529 -0.28 -6.11 -29.34
CA GLU A 529 0.66 -5.00 -29.46
C GLU A 529 1.34 -4.67 -28.13
N LEU A 530 0.63 -4.74 -27.00
CA LEU A 530 1.21 -4.53 -25.67
C LEU A 530 2.21 -5.64 -25.32
N GLN A 531 1.91 -6.89 -25.69
CA GLN A 531 2.81 -8.02 -25.44
C GLN A 531 4.11 -7.84 -26.22
N ASP A 532 4.02 -7.43 -27.49
CA ASP A 532 5.19 -7.13 -28.31
C ASP A 532 6.04 -6.01 -27.70
N MET A 533 5.41 -4.91 -27.23
CA MET A 533 6.13 -3.84 -26.53
C MET A 533 6.82 -4.32 -25.25
N LYS A 534 6.17 -5.17 -24.45
CA LYS A 534 6.77 -5.75 -23.23
C LYS A 534 7.94 -6.67 -23.57
N ASP A 535 7.84 -7.46 -24.64
CA ASP A 535 8.92 -8.32 -25.09
C ASP A 535 10.14 -7.49 -25.55
N ALA A 536 9.92 -6.38 -26.28
CA ALA A 536 10.98 -5.44 -26.64
C ALA A 536 11.67 -4.83 -25.40
N GLN A 537 10.89 -4.43 -24.38
CA GLN A 537 11.43 -3.96 -23.09
C GLN A 537 12.29 -5.04 -22.41
N HIS A 538 11.84 -6.29 -22.42
CA HIS A 538 12.61 -7.41 -21.87
C HIS A 538 13.89 -7.73 -22.65
N GLU A 539 13.89 -7.54 -23.97
CA GLU A 539 15.09 -7.68 -24.80
C GLU A 539 16.09 -6.56 -24.56
N ALA A 540 15.63 -5.31 -24.53
CA ALA A 540 16.44 -4.15 -24.16
C ALA A 540 17.09 -4.32 -22.78
N LYS A 541 16.32 -4.78 -21.79
CA LYS A 541 16.85 -5.08 -20.44
C LYS A 541 17.97 -6.11 -20.45
N LYS A 542 17.92 -7.12 -21.33
CA LYS A 542 19.01 -8.12 -21.48
C LYS A 542 20.25 -7.54 -22.14
N ASN A 543 20.07 -6.60 -23.08
CA ASN A 543 21.15 -6.01 -23.87
C ASN A 543 21.86 -4.88 -23.10
N GLU A 544 21.11 -3.99 -22.47
CA GLU A 544 21.60 -2.87 -21.66
C GLU A 544 22.09 -3.35 -20.28
N GLY A 545 21.48 -4.41 -19.75
CA GLY A 545 21.91 -5.06 -18.52
C GLY A 545 23.18 -5.87 -18.72
N LYS A 546 24.36 -5.29 -18.44
CA LYS A 546 25.66 -6.01 -18.41
C LYS A 546 25.52 -7.39 -17.76
N VAL A 547 25.58 -8.44 -18.59
CA VAL A 547 25.67 -9.88 -18.32
C VAL A 547 25.65 -10.24 -16.83
N MET A 548 24.46 -10.58 -16.32
CA MET A 548 24.36 -11.35 -15.08
C MET A 548 25.01 -12.71 -15.29
N ARG A 549 26.22 -12.93 -14.77
CA ARG A 549 26.71 -14.29 -14.46
C ARG A 549 25.93 -14.78 -13.24
N GLY A 550 24.72 -15.25 -13.47
CA GLY A 550 23.94 -15.97 -12.48
C GLY A 550 24.63 -17.28 -12.14
N VAL A 551 24.82 -17.52 -10.84
CA VAL A 551 24.86 -18.89 -10.32
C VAL A 551 23.56 -19.54 -10.78
N LEU A 552 23.69 -20.57 -11.62
CA LEU A 552 22.55 -21.35 -12.09
C LEU A 552 21.73 -21.82 -10.89
N ASN A 553 20.47 -21.39 -10.84
CA ASN A 553 19.44 -22.26 -10.32
C ASN A 553 18.39 -22.46 -11.42
N ARG A 554 18.02 -23.72 -11.62
CA ARG A 554 17.43 -24.25 -12.86
C ARG A 554 16.08 -23.61 -13.23
N SER A 555 15.93 -23.45 -14.54
CA SER A 555 14.80 -23.04 -15.38
C SER A 555 13.38 -23.25 -14.86
N MET A 556 12.48 -22.27 -15.06
CA MET A 556 11.05 -22.45 -15.39
C MET A 556 10.51 -21.22 -16.18
N SER A 557 9.72 -21.47 -17.22
CA SER A 557 9.13 -20.49 -18.16
C SER A 557 7.68 -20.12 -17.81
N SER A 558 7.29 -18.92 -18.26
CA SER A 558 5.94 -18.35 -18.47
C SER A 558 4.89 -18.37 -17.33
N ILE A 559 4.02 -17.34 -17.37
CA ILE A 559 2.98 -16.91 -16.41
C ILE A 559 2.02 -18.00 -15.87
N SER A 560 1.93 -19.19 -16.49
CA SER A 560 1.18 -20.32 -15.91
C SER A 560 1.84 -20.94 -14.67
N SER A 561 3.11 -20.64 -14.42
CA SER A 561 3.91 -21.27 -13.35
C SER A 561 3.63 -20.73 -11.95
N ALA A 562 2.99 -19.56 -11.81
CA ALA A 562 2.63 -19.04 -10.49
C ALA A 562 1.58 -19.92 -9.79
N GLU A 563 0.68 -20.56 -10.54
CA GLU A 563 -0.36 -21.42 -9.96
C GLU A 563 0.19 -22.81 -9.61
N SER A 564 1.05 -23.37 -10.46
CA SER A 564 1.74 -24.65 -10.24
C SER A 564 2.72 -24.58 -9.06
N GLU A 565 3.45 -23.47 -8.92
CA GLU A 565 4.38 -23.26 -7.79
C GLU A 565 3.63 -23.04 -6.46
N LEU A 566 2.43 -22.45 -6.51
CA LEU A 566 1.51 -22.37 -5.36
C LEU A 566 0.96 -23.76 -4.98
N GLU A 567 0.74 -24.67 -5.93
CA GLU A 567 0.33 -26.06 -5.65
C GLU A 567 1.45 -26.88 -5.01
N ASP A 568 2.66 -26.81 -5.56
CA ASP A 568 3.84 -27.47 -5.00
C ASP A 568 4.17 -26.96 -3.59
N ARG A 569 4.04 -25.66 -3.35
CA ARG A 569 4.21 -25.07 -2.02
C ARG A 569 3.05 -25.36 -1.08
N GLN A 570 1.80 -25.44 -1.54
CA GLN A 570 0.67 -25.85 -0.69
C GLN A 570 0.86 -27.28 -0.17
N GLN A 571 1.29 -28.20 -1.03
CA GLN A 571 1.60 -29.57 -0.65
C GLN A 571 2.75 -29.60 0.38
N ASN A 572 3.78 -28.78 0.19
CA ASN A 572 4.91 -28.71 1.12
C ASN A 572 4.58 -28.00 2.44
N TRP A 573 3.72 -26.97 2.44
CA TRP A 573 3.35 -26.19 3.63
C TRP A 573 2.34 -26.94 4.51
N ASP A 574 1.42 -27.70 3.91
CA ASP A 574 0.57 -28.63 4.66
C ASP A 574 1.38 -29.80 5.24
N ALA A 575 2.53 -30.15 4.64
CA ALA A 575 3.47 -31.14 5.17
C ALA A 575 4.35 -30.59 6.32
N THR A 576 4.68 -29.30 6.32
CA THR A 576 5.52 -28.63 7.35
C THR A 576 4.74 -27.99 8.49
N LYS A 577 3.58 -28.54 8.88
CA LYS A 577 2.87 -28.07 10.08
C LYS A 577 3.72 -28.31 11.34
N SER A 578 4.01 -27.24 12.08
CA SER A 578 4.64 -27.34 13.41
C SER A 578 3.77 -28.16 14.36
N LYS A 579 4.36 -28.89 15.32
CA LYS A 579 3.61 -29.62 16.36
C LYS A 579 2.59 -28.71 17.09
N ARG A 580 2.93 -27.43 17.23
CA ARG A 580 2.06 -26.41 17.86
C ARG A 580 0.89 -26.01 16.97
N GLU A 581 1.09 -25.93 15.66
CA GLU A 581 0.02 -25.64 14.69
C GLU A 581 -0.92 -26.83 14.53
N LYS A 582 -0.40 -28.06 14.48
CA LYS A 582 -1.24 -29.28 14.47
C LYS A 582 -2.11 -29.38 15.73
N ALA A 583 -1.57 -29.02 16.90
CA ALA A 583 -2.31 -29.02 18.15
C ALA A 583 -3.39 -27.93 18.22
N LEU A 584 -3.11 -26.74 17.68
CA LEU A 584 -4.08 -25.64 17.64
C LEU A 584 -5.20 -25.87 16.62
N GLU A 585 -4.88 -26.47 15.47
CA GLU A 585 -5.86 -26.83 14.43
C GLU A 585 -6.82 -27.93 14.91
N ALA A 586 -6.32 -28.88 15.72
CA ALA A 586 -7.13 -29.90 16.39
C ALA A 586 -8.12 -29.32 17.43
N ILE A 587 -7.81 -28.14 17.99
CA ILE A 587 -8.69 -27.42 18.93
C ILE A 587 -9.78 -26.64 18.16
N GLU A 588 -9.48 -26.12 16.97
CA GLU A 588 -10.45 -25.38 16.15
C GLU A 588 -11.47 -26.27 15.43
N GLN A 589 -11.12 -27.54 15.14
CA GLN A 589 -12.03 -28.50 14.50
C GLN A 589 -12.27 -29.75 15.38
N PRO A 590 -13.06 -29.66 16.47
CA PRO A 590 -13.31 -30.81 17.34
C PRO A 590 -14.07 -31.96 16.65
N SER A 591 -14.75 -31.70 15.52
CA SER A 591 -15.44 -32.72 14.72
C SER A 591 -14.48 -33.63 13.93
N THR A 592 -13.36 -33.11 13.44
CA THR A 592 -12.38 -33.92 12.68
C THR A 592 -11.52 -34.80 13.59
N VAL A 593 -11.37 -34.42 14.87
CA VAL A 593 -10.74 -35.26 15.89
C VAL A 593 -11.58 -36.52 16.17
N LYS A 594 -12.92 -36.41 16.16
CA LYS A 594 -13.83 -37.56 16.31
C LYS A 594 -13.78 -38.53 15.13
N GLU A 595 -13.62 -38.03 13.91
CA GLU A 595 -13.47 -38.89 12.72
C GLU A 595 -12.11 -39.57 12.64
N LYS A 596 -11.03 -38.85 12.98
CA LYS A 596 -9.69 -39.44 13.04
C LYS A 596 -9.55 -40.47 14.17
N ALA A 597 -10.23 -40.25 15.31
CA ALA A 597 -10.29 -41.24 16.39
C ALA A 597 -11.08 -42.50 16.00
N LYS A 598 -12.10 -42.39 15.13
CA LYS A 598 -12.83 -43.55 14.61
C LYS A 598 -11.99 -44.40 13.63
N HIS A 599 -11.10 -43.78 12.87
CA HIS A 599 -10.25 -44.47 11.89
C HIS A 599 -9.03 -45.20 12.50
N VAL A 600 -8.70 -44.94 13.76
CA VAL A 600 -7.63 -45.63 14.50
C VAL A 600 -8.17 -46.82 15.32
N LEU A 601 -9.50 -46.96 15.38
CA LEU A 601 -10.20 -48.00 16.13
C LEU A 601 -10.89 -49.05 15.23
N HIS A 602 -10.49 -49.16 13.96
CA HIS A 602 -10.91 -50.21 13.05
C HIS A 602 -9.74 -50.83 12.30
#